data_AF-A0A7J3RC56-F1
#
_entry.id   AF-A0A7J3RC56-F1
#
_cell.length_a   1.000
_cell.length_b   1.000
_cell.length_c   1.000
_cell.angle_alpha   90.00
_cell.angle_beta   90.00
_cell.angle_gamma   90.00
#
_symmetry.space_group_name_H-M   'P 1'
#
loop_
_entity.id
_entity.type
_entity.pdbx_description
1 polymer ?
#
loop_
_entity_poly.entity_id
_entity_poly.type
_entity_poly.pdbx_seq_one_letter_code
_entity_poly.pdbx_strand_id
1 'polypeptide(L)'
;NNLQSIRRLAKLWLLSDFLIVLSPGKYVRAAVNNPKIDAVFRVPTILGRDFLEYRNSNWNAILTNIAQKNKICYGIDLSQILESDGYPRAKLLGREAQNVQLCHRKIPILLATFAREPWQVKLPENLAAFGRVLGLSAPLSKAAISKSYEDILKKKEARRKPTFVQPGVELVE
;
A
#
# COMPACT_ATOMS: atom_id res chain seq x y z
N ASN A 1 -10.61 -5.19 -22.77
CA ASN A 1 -9.77 -4.00 -23.09
C ASN A 1 -8.46 -3.97 -22.30
N ASN A 2 -7.59 -4.98 -22.47
CA ASN A 2 -6.52 -5.28 -21.51
C ASN A 2 -5.10 -4.87 -21.95
N LEU A 3 -4.83 -4.67 -23.25
CA LEU A 3 -3.47 -4.40 -23.77
C LEU A 3 -3.07 -2.93 -23.69
N GLN A 4 -4.01 -2.00 -23.91
CA GLN A 4 -3.72 -0.56 -23.82
C GLN A 4 -3.44 -0.11 -22.37
N SER A 5 -4.12 -0.70 -21.39
CA SER A 5 -3.87 -0.47 -19.97
C SER A 5 -2.49 -0.98 -19.53
N ILE A 6 -2.05 -2.14 -20.03
CA ILE A 6 -0.72 -2.72 -19.73
C ILE A 6 0.42 -1.92 -20.36
N ARG A 7 0.29 -1.48 -21.63
CA ARG A 7 1.30 -0.62 -22.28
C ARG A 7 1.45 0.71 -21.56
N ARG A 8 0.33 1.32 -21.12
CA ARG A 8 0.37 2.53 -20.28
C ARG A 8 1.09 2.27 -18.96
N LEU A 9 0.81 1.16 -18.29
CA LEU A 9 1.46 0.77 -17.04
C LEU A 9 2.97 0.61 -17.18
N ALA A 10 3.45 -0.01 -18.25
CA ALA A 10 4.88 -0.15 -18.51
C ALA A 10 5.58 1.22 -18.68
N LYS A 11 4.95 2.13 -19.45
CA LYS A 11 5.46 3.48 -19.64
C LYS A 11 5.45 4.28 -18.33
N LEU A 12 4.34 4.23 -17.58
CA LEU A 12 4.22 4.89 -16.28
C LEU A 12 5.27 4.39 -15.30
N TRP A 13 5.51 3.08 -15.26
CA TRP A 13 6.50 2.48 -14.37
C TRP A 13 7.94 2.94 -14.67
N LEU A 14 8.29 3.17 -15.94
CA LEU A 14 9.60 3.72 -16.31
C LEU A 14 9.73 5.22 -15.98
N LEU A 15 8.64 5.98 -16.15
CA LEU A 15 8.65 7.43 -15.97
C LEU A 15 8.47 7.87 -14.52
N SER A 16 7.81 7.05 -13.70
CA SER A 16 7.48 7.39 -12.31
C SER A 16 8.56 6.93 -11.34
N ASP A 17 8.68 7.69 -10.26
CA ASP A 17 9.55 7.36 -9.14
C ASP A 17 8.89 6.37 -8.18
N PHE A 18 7.56 6.47 -8.09
CA PHE A 18 6.73 5.68 -7.22
C PHE A 18 5.36 5.49 -7.88
N LEU A 19 4.96 4.23 -8.08
CA LEU A 19 3.68 3.90 -8.70
C LEU A 19 2.74 3.23 -7.69
N ILE A 20 1.65 3.92 -7.37
CA ILE A 20 0.65 3.44 -6.43
C ILE A 20 -0.68 3.18 -7.12
N VAL A 21 -1.47 2.26 -6.55
CA VAL A 21 -2.86 2.04 -6.94
C VAL A 21 -3.78 2.38 -5.76
N LEU A 22 -4.74 3.26 -6.01
CA LEU A 22 -5.84 3.56 -5.10
C LEU A 22 -7.05 2.74 -5.53
N SER A 23 -7.36 1.64 -4.84
CA SER A 23 -8.54 0.87 -5.20
C SER A 23 -9.13 0.07 -4.04
N PRO A 24 -10.43 0.23 -3.77
CA PRO A 24 -11.15 -0.69 -2.91
C PRO A 24 -11.50 -1.98 -3.67
N GLY A 25 -11.57 -3.10 -2.94
CA GLY A 25 -12.27 -4.30 -3.37
C GLY A 25 -11.65 -5.03 -4.58
N LYS A 26 -12.46 -5.20 -5.65
CA LYS A 26 -12.23 -6.21 -6.70
C LYS A 26 -10.94 -6.04 -7.51
N TYR A 27 -10.38 -4.84 -7.58
CA TYR A 27 -9.16 -4.60 -8.36
C TYR A 27 -7.86 -4.78 -7.55
N VAL A 28 -7.95 -4.98 -6.23
CA VAL A 28 -6.78 -5.18 -5.35
C VAL A 28 -5.96 -6.39 -5.79
N ARG A 29 -6.61 -7.50 -6.16
CA ARG A 29 -5.92 -8.70 -6.66
C ARG A 29 -5.12 -8.43 -7.94
N ALA A 30 -5.71 -7.69 -8.89
CA ALA A 30 -5.04 -7.34 -10.13
C ALA A 30 -3.83 -6.43 -9.87
N ALA A 31 -3.95 -5.50 -8.91
CA ALA A 31 -2.87 -4.64 -8.50
C ALA A 31 -1.72 -5.44 -7.87
N VAL A 32 -1.99 -6.32 -6.90
CA VAL A 32 -0.90 -7.08 -6.25
C VAL A 32 -0.24 -8.10 -7.17
N ASN A 33 -0.91 -8.56 -8.23
CA ASN A 33 -0.33 -9.48 -9.20
C ASN A 33 0.69 -8.82 -10.14
N ASN A 34 0.73 -7.49 -10.22
CA ASN A 34 1.61 -6.78 -11.14
C ASN A 34 2.86 -6.25 -10.39
N PRO A 35 4.06 -6.80 -10.65
CA PRO A 35 5.29 -6.41 -9.95
C PRO A 35 5.78 -5.00 -10.28
N LYS A 36 5.13 -4.30 -11.21
CA LYS A 36 5.42 -2.89 -11.53
C LYS A 36 4.75 -1.90 -10.57
N ILE A 37 3.83 -2.36 -9.72
CA ILE A 37 3.18 -1.53 -8.70
C ILE A 37 4.04 -1.58 -7.44
N ASP A 38 4.27 -0.43 -6.81
CA ASP A 38 5.09 -0.35 -5.61
C ASP A 38 4.25 -0.46 -4.33
N ALA A 39 3.03 0.09 -4.33
CA ALA A 39 2.11 0.01 -3.20
C ALA A 39 0.63 0.06 -3.60
N VAL A 40 -0.23 -0.51 -2.75
CA VAL A 40 -1.69 -0.44 -2.90
C VAL A 40 -2.29 0.23 -1.69
N PHE A 41 -3.11 1.25 -1.91
CA PHE A 41 -3.83 1.99 -0.87
C PHE A 41 -5.34 1.88 -1.06
N ARG A 42 -6.09 2.28 -0.02
CA ARG A 42 -7.55 2.33 -0.01
C ARG A 42 -8.22 0.97 -0.22
N VAL A 43 -7.61 -0.07 0.33
CA VAL A 43 -8.06 -1.47 0.18
C VAL A 43 -9.39 -1.73 0.90
N PRO A 44 -9.58 -1.33 2.18
CA PRO A 44 -10.86 -1.49 2.84
C PRO A 44 -11.95 -0.64 2.19
N THR A 45 -13.16 -1.17 2.23
CA THR A 45 -14.39 -0.42 1.91
C THR A 45 -15.25 -0.34 3.17
N ILE A 46 -16.29 0.50 3.17
CA ILE A 46 -17.36 0.46 4.19
C ILE A 46 -18.46 -0.55 3.81
N LEU A 47 -18.53 -0.92 2.54
CA LEU A 47 -19.54 -1.82 1.99
C LEU A 47 -19.31 -3.27 2.42
N GLY A 48 -20.38 -4.07 2.37
CA GLY A 48 -20.35 -5.48 2.73
C GLY A 48 -20.33 -5.71 4.25
N ARG A 49 -20.95 -6.80 4.70
CA ARG A 49 -20.91 -7.21 6.10
C ARG A 49 -19.59 -7.91 6.40
N ASP A 50 -19.14 -7.78 7.64
CA ASP A 50 -18.05 -8.59 8.16
C ASP A 50 -18.56 -10.02 8.38
N PHE A 51 -17.64 -10.98 8.32
CA PHE A 51 -17.94 -12.38 8.63
C PHE A 51 -17.86 -12.60 10.14
N LEU A 52 -18.33 -13.75 10.61
CA LEU A 52 -18.34 -14.08 12.04
C LEU A 52 -16.93 -14.06 12.65
N GLU A 53 -15.96 -14.59 11.90
CA GLU A 53 -14.59 -14.81 12.40
C GLU A 53 -13.60 -13.71 11.96
N TYR A 54 -13.92 -12.96 10.91
CA TYR A 54 -13.00 -11.96 10.36
C TYR A 54 -13.74 -10.82 9.64
N ARG A 55 -13.07 -9.68 9.56
CA ARG A 55 -13.59 -8.49 8.86
C ARG A 55 -13.43 -8.65 7.36
N ASN A 56 -14.44 -8.22 6.61
CA ASN A 56 -14.40 -8.21 5.16
C ASN A 56 -13.60 -6.98 4.66
N SER A 57 -12.28 -7.04 4.85
CA SER A 57 -11.35 -5.92 4.63
C SER A 57 -10.78 -5.85 3.21
N ASN A 58 -11.23 -6.71 2.29
CA ASN A 58 -10.66 -6.91 0.94
C ASN A 58 -9.17 -7.28 0.90
N TRP A 59 -8.60 -7.68 2.04
CA TRP A 59 -7.24 -8.20 2.14
C TRP A 59 -7.24 -9.54 2.88
N ASN A 60 -6.33 -10.43 2.51
CA ASN A 60 -6.20 -11.75 3.13
C ASN A 60 -4.77 -12.27 3.00
N ALA A 61 -4.47 -13.41 3.65
CA ALA A 61 -3.14 -14.00 3.65
C ALA A 61 -2.62 -14.36 2.23
N ILE A 62 -3.51 -14.74 1.31
CA ILE A 62 -3.14 -15.04 -0.09
C ILE A 62 -2.63 -13.77 -0.77
N LEU A 63 -3.35 -12.64 -0.64
CA LEU A 63 -2.93 -11.36 -1.18
C LEU A 63 -1.63 -10.87 -0.54
N THR A 64 -1.44 -11.06 0.77
CA THR A 64 -0.16 -10.76 1.43
C THR A 64 1.00 -11.54 0.83
N ASN A 65 0.84 -12.85 0.60
CA ASN A 65 1.91 -13.69 0.03
C ASN A 65 2.25 -13.28 -1.42
N ILE A 66 1.24 -12.94 -2.22
CA ILE A 66 1.45 -12.42 -3.58
C ILE A 66 2.18 -11.07 -3.53
N ALA A 67 1.76 -10.16 -2.65
CA ALA A 67 2.40 -8.86 -2.47
C ALA A 67 3.86 -9.02 -2.02
N GLN A 68 4.14 -9.96 -1.11
CA GLN A 68 5.50 -10.27 -0.67
C GLN A 68 6.38 -10.74 -1.84
N LYS A 69 5.89 -11.69 -2.64
CA LYS A 69 6.61 -12.19 -3.83
C LYS A 69 6.91 -11.08 -4.83
N ASN A 70 5.94 -10.19 -5.05
CA ASN A 70 6.04 -9.08 -6.00
C ASN A 70 6.68 -7.82 -5.38
N LYS A 71 7.13 -7.87 -4.12
CA LYS A 71 7.76 -6.77 -3.38
C LYS A 71 6.89 -5.50 -3.29
N ILE A 72 5.58 -5.69 -3.19
CA ILE A 72 4.55 -4.65 -3.11
C ILE A 72 4.25 -4.33 -1.64
N CYS A 73 4.09 -3.05 -1.33
CA CYS A 73 3.78 -2.57 0.01
C CYS A 73 2.26 -2.41 0.22
N TYR A 74 1.80 -2.60 1.45
CA TYR A 74 0.43 -2.28 1.84
C TYR A 74 0.37 -0.84 2.34
N GLY A 75 -0.52 -0.02 1.77
CA GLY A 75 -0.64 1.39 2.09
C GLY A 75 -1.93 1.71 2.84
N ILE A 76 -1.82 2.54 3.87
CA ILE A 76 -2.95 3.05 4.64
C ILE A 76 -3.13 4.53 4.34
N ASP A 77 -4.35 4.87 3.95
CA ASP A 77 -4.79 6.22 3.65
C ASP A 77 -5.53 6.80 4.87
N LEU A 78 -4.88 7.72 5.58
CA LEU A 78 -5.47 8.37 6.75
C LEU A 78 -6.69 9.23 6.38
N SER A 79 -6.75 9.78 5.16
CA SER A 79 -7.86 10.61 4.71
C SER A 79 -9.18 9.83 4.76
N GLN A 80 -9.18 8.54 4.41
CA GLN A 80 -10.39 7.70 4.50
C GLN A 80 -10.96 7.60 5.91
N ILE A 81 -10.09 7.64 6.93
CA ILE A 81 -10.50 7.58 8.34
C ILE A 81 -10.99 8.95 8.81
N LEU A 82 -10.32 10.03 8.40
CA LEU A 82 -10.68 11.39 8.81
C LEU A 82 -11.97 11.88 8.15
N GLU A 83 -12.21 11.49 6.89
CA GLU A 83 -13.39 11.86 6.09
C GLU A 83 -14.64 11.03 6.41
N SER A 84 -14.51 9.92 7.15
CA SER A 84 -15.64 9.14 7.65
C SER A 84 -15.93 9.48 9.10
N ASP A 85 -17.14 9.23 9.58
CA ASP A 85 -17.56 9.44 10.96
C ASP A 85 -18.33 8.23 11.51
N GLY A 86 -18.64 8.26 12.82
CA GLY A 86 -19.45 7.25 13.51
C GLY A 86 -19.07 5.80 13.21
N TYR A 87 -20.09 5.00 12.89
CA TYR A 87 -19.95 3.58 12.57
C TYR A 87 -19.07 3.31 11.33
N PRO A 88 -19.22 4.02 10.19
CA PRO A 88 -18.30 3.90 9.06
C PRO A 88 -16.82 4.03 9.43
N ARG A 89 -16.47 5.03 10.25
CA ARG A 89 -15.07 5.23 10.72
C ARG A 89 -14.60 4.04 11.55
N ALA A 90 -15.39 3.61 12.53
CA ALA A 90 -15.06 2.46 13.38
C ALA A 90 -14.83 1.18 12.56
N LYS A 91 -15.65 0.99 11.52
CA LYS A 91 -15.55 -0.16 10.61
C LYS A 91 -14.28 -0.12 9.75
N LEU A 92 -13.92 1.04 9.20
CA LEU A 92 -12.67 1.21 8.46
C LEU A 92 -11.45 0.98 9.35
N LEU A 93 -11.43 1.56 10.56
CA LEU A 93 -10.37 1.35 11.55
C LEU A 93 -10.19 -0.14 11.87
N GLY A 94 -11.28 -0.86 12.13
CA GLY A 94 -11.21 -2.30 12.38
C GLY A 94 -10.65 -3.08 11.20
N ARG A 95 -11.06 -2.75 9.97
CA ARG A 95 -10.57 -3.41 8.75
C ARG A 95 -9.09 -3.12 8.50
N GLU A 96 -8.64 -1.88 8.72
CA GLU A 96 -7.22 -1.52 8.64
C GLU A 96 -6.39 -2.22 9.70
N ALA A 97 -6.84 -2.27 10.95
CA ALA A 97 -6.14 -2.99 12.02
C ALA A 97 -5.95 -4.49 11.70
N GLN A 98 -6.98 -5.13 11.12
CA GLN A 98 -6.84 -6.52 10.64
C GLN A 98 -5.81 -6.63 9.51
N ASN A 99 -5.81 -5.69 8.56
CA ASN A 99 -4.86 -5.72 7.45
C ASN A 99 -3.43 -5.51 7.94
N VAL A 100 -3.23 -4.62 8.93
CA VAL A 100 -1.94 -4.43 9.60
C VAL A 100 -1.46 -5.74 10.23
N GLN A 101 -2.33 -6.47 10.95
CA GLN A 101 -1.98 -7.78 11.53
C GLN A 101 -1.53 -8.79 10.46
N LEU A 102 -2.20 -8.81 9.31
CA LEU A 102 -1.83 -9.71 8.20
C LEU A 102 -0.51 -9.30 7.51
N CYS A 103 -0.21 -8.01 7.46
CA CYS A 103 0.87 -7.45 6.65
C CYS A 103 2.19 -7.27 7.41
N HIS A 104 2.14 -6.81 8.67
CA HIS A 104 3.30 -6.19 9.35
C HIS A 104 4.54 -7.08 9.50
N ARG A 105 4.40 -8.40 9.39
CA ARG A 105 5.51 -9.38 9.45
C ARG A 105 6.04 -9.81 8.08
N LYS A 106 5.28 -9.56 7.01
CA LYS A 106 5.52 -10.15 5.68
C LYS A 106 5.83 -9.10 4.63
N ILE A 107 5.18 -7.95 4.70
CA ILE A 107 5.34 -6.87 3.72
C ILE A 107 5.47 -5.52 4.42
N PRO A 108 6.21 -4.56 3.84
CA PRO A 108 6.26 -3.20 4.35
C PRO A 108 4.87 -2.55 4.33
N ILE A 109 4.61 -1.73 5.34
CA ILE A 109 3.41 -0.90 5.43
C ILE A 109 3.80 0.55 5.16
N LEU A 110 2.98 1.29 4.43
CA LEU A 110 3.12 2.72 4.20
C LEU A 110 1.96 3.46 4.86
N LEU A 111 2.26 4.59 5.50
CA LEU A 111 1.24 5.52 6.00
C LEU A 111 1.32 6.80 5.19
N ALA A 112 0.17 7.30 4.72
CA ALA A 112 0.08 8.55 4.00
C ALA A 112 -1.20 9.31 4.40
N THR A 113 -1.15 10.64 4.36
CA THR A 113 -2.29 11.49 4.70
C THR A 113 -3.32 11.58 3.56
N PHE A 114 -2.86 11.50 2.30
CA PHE A 114 -3.63 11.89 1.10
C PHE A 114 -4.41 13.20 1.28
N ALA A 115 -3.81 14.14 2.03
CA ALA A 115 -4.38 15.46 2.28
C ALA A 115 -4.61 16.19 0.96
N ARG A 116 -5.83 16.68 0.75
CA ARG A 116 -6.19 17.56 -0.37
C ARG A 116 -6.01 19.02 0.00
N GLU A 117 -6.13 19.31 1.29
CA GLU A 117 -6.07 20.65 1.86
C GLU A 117 -4.96 20.77 2.92
N PRO A 118 -4.35 21.96 3.11
CA PRO A 118 -3.23 22.13 4.03
C PRO A 118 -3.51 21.67 5.47
N TRP A 119 -4.72 21.88 5.99
CA TRP A 119 -5.10 21.49 7.36
C TRP A 119 -5.28 19.97 7.55
N GLN A 120 -5.39 19.22 6.45
CA GLN A 120 -5.47 17.76 6.48
C GLN A 120 -4.09 17.13 6.60
N VAL A 121 -3.01 17.87 6.33
CA VAL A 121 -1.64 17.41 6.58
C VAL A 121 -1.46 17.19 8.09
N LYS A 122 -0.85 16.07 8.45
CA LYS A 122 -0.54 15.71 9.83
C LYS A 122 0.96 15.61 10.01
N LEU A 123 1.40 15.98 11.21
CA LEU A 123 2.79 15.81 11.61
C LEU A 123 3.20 14.34 11.52
N PRO A 124 4.45 14.04 11.12
CA PRO A 124 4.94 12.67 11.02
C PRO A 124 4.72 11.85 12.32
N GLU A 125 4.86 12.48 13.47
CA GLU A 125 4.64 11.88 14.79
C GLU A 125 3.18 11.42 14.97
N ASN A 126 2.22 12.20 14.45
CA ASN A 126 0.80 11.85 14.50
C ASN A 126 0.48 10.66 13.58
N LEU A 127 1.09 10.61 12.39
CA LEU A 127 0.97 9.42 11.53
C LEU A 127 1.60 8.20 12.20
N ALA A 128 2.77 8.34 12.82
CA ALA A 128 3.39 7.24 13.55
C ALA A 128 2.55 6.82 14.78
N ALA A 129 1.94 7.75 15.51
CA ALA A 129 1.02 7.41 16.59
C ALA A 129 -0.20 6.66 16.04
N PHE A 130 -0.76 7.09 14.90
CA PHE A 130 -1.86 6.42 14.24
C PHE A 130 -1.52 4.98 13.83
N GLY A 131 -0.34 4.75 13.24
CA GLY A 131 0.10 3.38 12.91
C GLY A 131 0.19 2.47 14.15
N ARG A 132 0.59 3.02 15.31
CA ARG A 132 0.59 2.27 16.58
C ARG A 132 -0.82 1.93 17.04
N VAL A 133 -1.79 2.84 16.88
CA VAL A 133 -3.21 2.56 17.18
C VAL A 133 -3.73 1.39 16.34
N LEU A 134 -3.28 1.27 15.10
CA LEU A 134 -3.65 0.15 14.22
C LEU A 134 -2.90 -1.17 14.52
N GLY A 135 -1.97 -1.18 15.49
CA GLY A 135 -1.25 -2.38 15.93
C GLY A 135 0.18 -2.50 15.44
N LEU A 136 0.77 -1.45 14.86
CA LEU A 136 2.21 -1.44 14.57
C LEU A 136 3.05 -1.23 15.84
N SER A 137 4.20 -1.89 15.89
CA SER A 137 5.23 -1.54 16.89
C SER A 137 5.83 -0.16 16.58
N ALA A 138 6.42 0.49 17.58
CA ALA A 138 7.01 1.82 17.40
C ALA A 138 8.06 1.88 16.26
N PRO A 139 8.97 0.89 16.11
CA PRO A 139 9.91 0.87 14.98
C PRO A 139 9.21 0.73 13.63
N LEU A 140 8.25 -0.18 13.50
CA LEU A 140 7.52 -0.39 12.25
C LEU A 140 6.68 0.83 11.87
N SER A 141 6.09 1.49 12.86
CA SER A 141 5.28 2.68 12.62
C SER A 141 6.11 3.88 12.16
N LYS A 142 7.34 4.03 12.68
CA LYS A 142 8.31 5.01 12.15
C LYS A 142 8.77 4.62 10.76
N ALA A 143 9.08 3.35 10.53
CA ALA A 143 9.49 2.87 9.20
C ALA A 143 8.41 3.12 8.13
N ALA A 144 7.14 2.99 8.50
CA ALA A 144 6.01 3.17 7.59
C ALA A 144 5.82 4.60 7.06
N ILE A 145 6.43 5.60 7.70
CA ILE A 145 6.42 7.01 7.24
C ILE A 145 7.77 7.46 6.65
N SER A 146 8.83 6.65 6.78
CA SER A 146 10.17 7.00 6.30
C SER A 146 10.82 5.85 5.54
N LYS A 147 11.44 4.90 6.26
CA LYS A 147 12.29 3.85 5.71
C LYS A 147 11.64 3.05 4.58
N SER A 148 10.36 2.72 4.71
CA SER A 148 9.64 1.96 3.68
C SER A 148 9.50 2.74 2.36
N TYR A 149 9.39 4.07 2.40
CA TYR A 149 9.44 4.90 1.20
C TYR A 149 10.84 4.96 0.60
N GLU A 150 11.88 5.11 1.42
CA GLU A 150 13.28 5.10 0.96
C GLU A 150 13.63 3.80 0.22
N ASP A 151 13.21 2.65 0.75
CA ASP A 151 13.49 1.35 0.15
C ASP A 151 12.80 1.20 -1.22
N ILE A 152 11.66 1.85 -1.43
CA ILE A 152 10.99 1.90 -2.73
C ILE A 152 11.76 2.79 -3.71
N LEU A 153 12.20 3.97 -3.26
CA LEU A 153 12.99 4.89 -4.09
C LEU A 153 14.34 4.26 -4.51
N LYS A 154 15.01 3.52 -3.62
CA LYS A 154 16.24 2.77 -3.94
C LYS A 154 16.02 1.69 -4.98
N LYS A 155 14.89 0.97 -4.93
CA LYS A 155 14.52 0.01 -6.00
C LYS A 155 14.38 0.70 -7.35
N LYS A 156 13.96 1.95 -7.40
CA LYS A 156 13.82 2.73 -8.63
C LYS A 156 15.17 3.19 -9.17
N GLU A 157 16.12 3.59 -8.33
CA GLU A 157 17.50 3.86 -8.76
C GLU A 157 18.11 2.65 -9.48
N ALA A 158 17.89 1.44 -8.96
CA ALA A 158 18.33 0.21 -9.62
C ALA A 158 17.68 0.02 -11.01
N ARG A 159 16.40 0.38 -11.18
CA ARG A 159 15.69 0.29 -12.48
C ARG A 159 16.23 1.24 -13.55
N ARG A 160 16.85 2.35 -13.16
CA ARG A 160 17.37 3.38 -14.09
C ARG A 160 18.79 3.07 -14.59
N LYS A 161 19.45 2.06 -14.03
CA LYS A 161 20.77 1.64 -14.49
C LYS A 161 20.68 1.20 -15.96
N PRO A 162 21.67 1.55 -16.81
CA PRO A 162 21.68 1.13 -18.22
C PRO A 162 21.74 -0.39 -18.38
N THR A 163 22.22 -1.11 -17.37
CA THR A 163 22.26 -2.58 -17.34
C THR A 163 20.90 -3.22 -17.01
N PHE A 164 19.91 -2.47 -16.54
CA PHE A 164 18.63 -3.02 -16.12
C PHE A 164 17.68 -3.26 -17.29
N VAL A 165 17.20 -4.50 -17.46
CA VAL A 165 16.26 -4.87 -18.53
C VAL A 165 14.83 -5.03 -17.98
N GLN A 166 14.68 -5.85 -16.93
CA GLN A 166 13.41 -6.08 -16.25
C GLN A 166 13.65 -6.56 -14.80
N PRO A 167 12.64 -6.58 -13.91
CA PRO A 167 12.83 -7.08 -12.55
C PRO A 167 13.42 -8.49 -12.52
N GLY A 168 14.62 -8.62 -11.96
CA GLY A 168 15.36 -9.88 -11.90
C GLY A 168 16.26 -10.20 -13.10
N VAL A 169 16.41 -9.28 -14.06
CA VAL A 169 17.29 -9.44 -15.23
C VAL A 169 18.13 -8.18 -15.43
N GLU A 170 19.45 -8.37 -15.39
CA GLU A 170 20.46 -7.34 -15.63
C GLU A 170 21.46 -7.84 -16.69
N LEU A 171 21.99 -6.92 -17.49
CA LEU A 171 23.10 -7.19 -18.41
C LEU A 171 24.39 -7.35 -17.60
N VAL A 172 25.10 -8.45 -17.83
CA VAL A 172 26.45 -8.69 -17.31
C VAL A 172 27.40 -8.49 -18.48
N GLU A 173 28.31 -7.53 -18.35
CA GLU A 173 29.44 -7.35 -19.28
C GLU A 173 30.56 -8.36 -18.98
#